data_AF-A0A520C994-F1
#
_entry.id   AF-A0A520C994-F1
#
_cell.length_a   1.000
_cell.length_b   1.000
_cell.length_c   1.000
_cell.angle_alpha   90.00
_cell.angle_beta   90.00
_cell.angle_gamma   90.00
#
_symmetry.space_group_name_H-M   'P 1'
#
loop_
_entity.id
_entity.type
_entity.pdbx_description
1 polymer ?
#
loop_
_entity_poly.entity_id
_entity_poly.type
_entity_poly.pdbx_seq_one_letter_code
_entity_poly.pdbx_strand_id
1 'polypeptide(L)'
;MTPRIRTLGAFALTLVATAAMASSHREAPFIAGQPKVDATDLYLFKSYEPGRQDFVTVLANYQPFQDPQGGPNFYMFDPNAQYEIHV
;
A
#
# COMPACT_ATOMS: atom_id res chain seq x y z
N MET A 1 -12.31 36.17 -31.21
CA MET A 1 -11.07 35.58 -30.65
C MET A 1 -11.30 35.30 -29.17
N THR A 2 -11.36 34.05 -28.72
CA THR A 2 -11.13 33.59 -27.31
C THR A 2 -11.51 32.13 -26.97
N PRO A 3 -12.12 31.27 -27.82
CA PRO A 3 -12.34 29.87 -27.40
C PRO A 3 -11.04 29.05 -27.40
N ARG A 4 -10.12 29.32 -28.35
CA ARG A 4 -8.83 28.59 -28.48
C ARG A 4 -7.90 28.76 -27.27
N ILE A 5 -7.91 29.93 -26.63
CA ILE A 5 -7.08 30.21 -25.43
C ILE A 5 -7.61 29.41 -24.22
N ARG A 6 -8.93 29.26 -24.11
CA ARG A 6 -9.55 28.47 -23.04
C ARG A 6 -9.27 26.97 -23.20
N THR A 7 -9.30 26.44 -24.44
CA THR A 7 -8.96 25.03 -24.71
C THR A 7 -7.47 24.73 -24.47
N LEU A 8 -6.57 25.65 -24.85
CA LEU A 8 -5.13 25.52 -24.60
C LEU A 8 -4.80 25.58 -23.11
N GLY A 9 -5.44 26.47 -22.35
CA GLY A 9 -5.27 26.55 -20.89
C GLY A 9 -5.72 25.29 -20.16
N ALA A 10 -6.85 24.70 -20.58
CA ALA A 10 -7.34 23.44 -20.03
C ALA A 10 -6.39 22.26 -20.32
N PHE A 11 -5.82 22.19 -21.53
CA PHE A 11 -4.88 21.15 -21.92
C PHE A 11 -3.54 21.24 -21.15
N ALA A 12 -3.05 22.46 -20.91
CA ALA A 12 -1.85 22.70 -20.10
C ALA A 12 -2.07 22.30 -18.63
N LEU A 13 -3.26 22.53 -18.06
CA LEU A 13 -3.57 22.16 -16.67
C LEU A 13 -3.64 20.64 -16.49
N THR A 14 -4.15 19.90 -17.48
CA THR A 14 -4.16 18.42 -17.45
C THR A 14 -2.76 17.80 -17.53
N LEU A 15 -1.82 18.43 -18.24
CA LEU A 15 -0.42 17.97 -18.35
C LEU A 15 0.39 18.17 -17.05
N VAL A 16 0.03 19.17 -16.23
CA VAL A 16 0.67 19.40 -14.93
C VAL A 16 0.09 18.47 -13.86
N ALA A 17 -1.20 18.12 -13.97
CA ALA A 17 -1.87 17.22 -13.02
C ALA A 17 -1.36 15.77 -13.05
N THR A 18 -0.60 15.35 -14.07
CA THR A 18 -0.02 13.99 -14.16
C THR A 18 1.27 13.81 -13.36
N ALA A 19 1.80 14.84 -12.70
CA ALA A 19 3.04 14.77 -11.92
C ALA A 19 2.84 14.33 -10.45
N ALA A 20 1.70 13.71 -10.11
CA ALA A 20 1.51 13.12 -8.80
C ALA A 20 2.29 11.81 -8.70
N MET A 21 3.31 11.77 -7.83
CA MET A 21 3.99 10.53 -7.46
C MET A 21 3.21 9.80 -6.38
N ALA A 22 3.33 8.47 -6.33
CA ALA A 22 2.82 7.72 -5.19
C ALA A 22 3.59 8.11 -3.92
N SER A 23 2.86 8.33 -2.82
CA SER A 23 3.48 8.55 -1.52
C SER A 23 4.10 7.25 -1.01
N SER A 24 5.29 7.33 -0.42
CA SER A 24 5.88 6.20 0.29
C SER A 24 5.26 6.10 1.68
N HIS A 25 4.67 4.95 2.02
CA HIS A 25 4.14 4.70 3.37
C HIS A 25 5.26 4.63 4.42
N ARG A 26 6.44 4.15 4.01
CA ARG A 26 7.63 4.04 4.84
C ARG A 26 8.21 5.39 5.27
N GLU A 27 7.84 6.47 4.59
CA GLU A 27 8.28 7.83 4.91
C GLU A 27 7.39 8.52 5.95
N ALA A 28 6.30 7.88 6.39
CA ALA A 28 5.47 8.41 7.47
C ALA A 28 6.32 8.57 8.74
N PRO A 29 6.26 9.72 9.46
CA PRO A 29 7.21 10.03 10.54
C PRO A 29 7.36 8.97 11.62
N PHE A 30 6.27 8.29 11.99
CA PHE A 30 6.31 7.20 12.98
C PHE A 30 6.93 5.92 12.40
N ILE A 31 6.50 5.53 11.19
CA ILE A 31 6.96 4.31 10.51
C ILE A 31 8.44 4.41 10.12
N ALA A 32 8.91 5.61 9.77
CA ALA A 32 10.32 5.86 9.45
C ALA A 32 11.25 5.48 10.63
N GLY A 33 10.80 5.69 11.87
CA GLY A 33 11.52 5.27 13.08
C GLY A 33 11.26 3.82 13.51
N GLN A 34 10.20 3.20 13.00
CA GLN A 34 9.78 1.84 13.35
C GLN A 34 9.39 1.04 12.09
N PRO A 35 10.33 0.75 11.18
CA PRO A 35 10.00 0.15 9.87
C PRO A 35 9.48 -1.28 9.96
N LYS A 36 9.60 -1.95 11.11
CA LYS A 36 9.06 -3.30 11.34
C LYS A 36 7.54 -3.33 11.54
N VAL A 37 6.91 -2.17 11.79
CA VAL A 37 5.45 -2.02 11.89
C VAL A 37 4.85 -1.32 10.66
N ASP A 38 5.63 -1.26 9.57
CA ASP A 38 5.17 -0.76 8.28
C ASP A 38 4.12 -1.72 7.69
N ALA A 39 2.85 -1.36 7.82
CA ALA A 39 1.72 -2.07 7.21
C ALA A 39 1.68 -1.75 5.70
N THR A 40 2.01 -2.72 4.87
CA THR A 40 2.16 -2.49 3.43
C THR A 40 0.82 -2.57 2.73
N ASP A 41 0.00 -3.57 3.10
CA ASP A 41 -1.25 -3.88 2.41
C ASP A 41 -2.25 -4.59 3.34
N LEU A 42 -3.54 -4.38 3.09
CA LEU A 42 -4.64 -5.13 3.70
C LEU A 42 -5.45 -5.78 2.56
N TYR A 43 -5.62 -7.09 2.64
CA TYR A 43 -6.46 -7.85 1.71
C TYR A 43 -7.71 -8.36 2.41
N LEU A 44 -8.84 -8.22 1.74
CA LEU A 44 -10.14 -8.70 2.21
C LEU A 44 -10.86 -9.38 1.05
N PHE A 45 -11.09 -10.69 1.15
CA PHE A 45 -11.69 -11.46 0.08
C PHE A 45 -12.48 -12.66 0.60
N LYS A 46 -13.47 -13.12 -0.17
CA LYS A 46 -14.18 -14.37 0.15
C LYS A 46 -13.22 -15.55 0.08
N SER A 47 -13.25 -16.43 1.09
CA SER A 47 -12.40 -17.62 1.09
C SER A 47 -12.73 -18.53 -0.11
N TYR A 48 -11.69 -19.01 -0.80
CA TYR A 48 -11.83 -19.85 -2.01
C TYR A 48 -11.52 -21.33 -1.76
N GLU A 49 -11.07 -21.69 -0.55
CA GLU A 49 -10.80 -23.07 -0.15
C GLU A 49 -12.10 -23.91 -0.12
N PRO A 50 -12.10 -25.14 -0.65
CA PRO A 50 -13.27 -26.03 -0.58
C PRO A 50 -13.78 -26.20 0.86
N GLY A 51 -15.07 -25.96 1.09
CA GLY A 51 -15.69 -26.06 2.42
C GLY A 51 -15.65 -24.78 3.26
N ARG A 52 -15.15 -23.65 2.73
CA ARG A 52 -15.11 -22.35 3.42
C ARG A 52 -15.94 -21.25 2.74
N GLN A 53 -17.00 -21.62 2.05
CA GLN A 53 -17.79 -20.69 1.23
C GLN A 53 -18.45 -19.55 2.02
N ASP A 54 -18.72 -19.77 3.32
CA ASP A 54 -19.35 -18.79 4.21
C ASP A 54 -18.34 -17.87 4.93
N PHE A 55 -17.05 -17.94 4.59
CA PHE A 55 -15.99 -17.18 5.24
C PHE A 55 -15.45 -16.03 4.38
N VAL A 56 -15.02 -14.99 5.08
CA VAL A 56 -14.18 -13.92 4.53
C VAL A 56 -12.78 -14.05 5.13
N THR A 57 -11.77 -14.03 4.28
CA THR A 57 -10.36 -13.98 4.67
C THR A 57 -9.93 -12.53 4.77
N VAL A 58 -9.34 -12.16 5.91
CA VAL A 58 -8.64 -10.88 6.11
C VAL A 58 -7.15 -11.16 6.28
N LEU A 59 -6.29 -10.44 5.56
CA LEU A 59 -4.84 -10.60 5.62
C LEU A 59 -4.17 -9.22 5.68
N ALA A 60 -3.36 -8.98 6.71
CA ALA A 60 -2.55 -7.76 6.82
C ALA A 60 -1.07 -8.10 6.58
N ASN A 61 -0.46 -7.41 5.63
CA ASN A 61 0.97 -7.55 5.32
C ASN A 61 1.77 -6.45 6.00
N TYR A 62 2.94 -6.85 6.51
CA TYR A 62 3.92 -5.97 7.13
C TYR A 62 5.30 -6.28 6.57
N GLN A 63 6.16 -5.28 6.52
CA GLN A 63 7.54 -5.37 6.00
C GLN A 63 7.59 -5.77 4.52
N PRO A 64 7.71 -4.80 3.59
CA PRO A 64 7.61 -5.07 2.16
C PRO A 64 8.85 -5.79 1.60
N PHE A 65 8.74 -6.31 0.37
CA PHE A 65 9.85 -6.76 -0.46
C PHE A 65 10.75 -7.85 0.18
N GLN A 66 10.14 -8.94 0.63
CA GLN A 66 10.85 -10.14 1.07
C GLN A 66 10.82 -11.23 -0.02
N ASP A 67 11.51 -10.96 -1.13
CA ASP A 67 11.54 -11.88 -2.28
C ASP A 67 12.23 -13.22 -1.92
N PRO A 68 11.79 -14.36 -2.48
CA PRO A 68 12.36 -15.68 -2.16
C PRO A 68 13.88 -15.78 -2.35
N GLN A 69 14.44 -15.06 -3.32
CA GLN A 69 15.87 -15.02 -3.62
C GLN A 69 16.69 -14.33 -2.53
N GLY A 70 16.07 -13.53 -1.66
CA GLY A 70 16.69 -12.88 -0.51
C GLY A 70 16.96 -13.80 0.68
N GLY A 71 16.54 -15.07 0.60
CA GLY A 71 16.80 -16.07 1.63
C GLY A 71 18.30 -16.31 1.88
N PRO A 72 18.66 -16.92 3.02
CA PRO A 72 17.77 -17.43 4.08
C PRO A 72 17.34 -16.36 5.10
N ASN A 73 17.83 -15.12 4.97
CA ASN A 73 17.68 -14.08 5.98
C ASN A 73 16.48 -13.18 5.66
N PHE A 74 15.36 -13.48 6.27
CA PHE A 74 14.15 -12.67 6.22
C PHE A 74 14.06 -11.74 7.43
N TYR A 75 13.44 -10.58 7.24
CA TYR A 75 13.10 -9.70 8.34
C TYR A 75 12.04 -10.36 9.22
N MET A 76 12.32 -10.37 10.52
CA MET A 76 11.40 -10.86 11.52
C MET A 76 10.52 -9.72 12.03
N PHE A 77 9.30 -10.10 12.43
CA PHE A 77 8.37 -9.24 13.16
C PHE A 77 9.04 -8.71 14.44
N ASP A 78 8.63 -7.52 14.87
CA ASP A 78 9.08 -6.98 16.15
C ASP A 78 8.33 -7.67 17.29
N PRO A 79 9.02 -8.38 18.21
CA PRO A 79 8.35 -9.07 19.31
C PRO A 79 7.68 -8.13 20.32
N ASN A 80 7.98 -6.83 20.28
CA ASN A 80 7.39 -5.82 21.17
C ASN A 80 6.25 -5.04 20.52
N ALA A 81 5.97 -5.26 19.24
CA ALA A 81 4.87 -4.60 18.53
C ALA A 81 3.56 -5.39 18.66
N GLN A 82 2.44 -4.67 18.56
CA GLN A 82 1.11 -5.26 18.45
C GLN A 82 0.66 -5.22 17.00
N TYR A 83 0.31 -6.40 16.47
CA TYR A 83 -0.22 -6.57 15.12
C TYR A 83 -1.63 -7.13 15.24
N GLU A 84 -2.64 -6.31 14.99
CA GLU A 84 -4.05 -6.65 15.22
C GLU A 84 -4.95 -6.25 14.06
N ILE A 85 -6.02 -7.02 13.87
CA ILE A 85 -7.13 -6.69 12.97
C ILE A 85 -8.37 -6.61 13.85
N HIS A 86 -8.95 -5.41 13.95
CA HIS A 86 -10.20 -5.17 14.65
C HIS A 86 -11.38 -5.25 13.66
N VAL A 87 -12.37 -6.09 13.98
CA VAL A 87 -13.58 -6.36 13.17
C VAL A 87 -14.83 -6.04 13.98
#